data_AF-A0A920SIL6-F1
#
_entry.id   AF-A0A920SIL6-F1
#
_cell.length_a   1.000
_cell.length_b   1.000
_cell.length_c   1.000
_cell.angle_alpha   90.00
_cell.angle_beta   90.00
_cell.angle_gamma   90.00
#
_symmetry.space_group_name_H-M   'P 1'
#
loop_
_entity.id
_entity.type
_entity.pdbx_description
1 polymer ?
#
loop_
_entity_poly.entity_id
_entity_poly.type
_entity_poly.pdbx_seq_one_letter_code
_entity_poly.pdbx_strand_id
1 'polypeptide(L)'
;MLSGVLPLSVMAEGPTFPRARGERCVEPVGVMRRAHFEFLNHHGQQTVERGVRTGRHSLAGCIGCQRVCDQHSDWVPVSAPGQFCDSCHTYAAVRIDCFSCHRAVPEADRVMGN
;
A
#
# COMPACT_ATOMS: atom_id res chain seq x y z
N MET A 1 -11.03 7.10 -48.13
CA MET A 1 -10.18 6.52 -47.06
C MET A 1 -10.06 7.57 -45.95
N LEU A 2 -11.03 7.61 -45.03
CA LEU A 2 -10.95 8.47 -43.84
C LEU A 2 -10.57 7.57 -42.68
N SER A 3 -9.27 7.59 -42.36
CA SER A 3 -8.71 6.94 -41.18
C SER A 3 -9.41 7.45 -39.93
N GLY A 4 -9.83 6.49 -39.11
CA GLY A 4 -10.41 6.73 -37.81
C GLY A 4 -9.45 7.43 -36.86
N VAL A 5 -10.03 8.21 -35.97
CA VAL A 5 -9.42 8.55 -34.69
C VAL A 5 -10.45 8.15 -33.63
N LEU A 6 -10.39 6.89 -33.21
CA LEU A 6 -10.99 6.49 -31.94
C LEU A 6 -10.17 7.20 -30.85
N PRO A 7 -10.80 7.94 -29.93
CA PRO A 7 -10.07 8.52 -28.83
C PRO A 7 -9.48 7.37 -28.01
N LEU A 8 -8.18 7.47 -27.75
CA LEU A 8 -7.46 6.58 -26.86
C LEU A 8 -8.20 6.58 -25.53
N SER A 9 -8.85 5.46 -25.22
CA SER A 9 -9.40 5.20 -23.90
C SER A 9 -8.27 5.39 -22.89
N VAL A 10 -8.36 6.45 -22.08
CA VAL A 10 -7.61 6.56 -20.82
C VAL A 10 -8.04 5.36 -19.99
N MET A 11 -7.24 4.30 -20.03
CA MET A 11 -7.29 3.23 -19.04
C MET A 11 -6.78 3.87 -17.76
N ALA A 12 -7.64 4.04 -16.75
CA ALA A 12 -7.22 4.51 -15.45
C ALA A 12 -5.96 3.74 -15.02
N GLU A 13 -4.80 4.41 -14.96
CA GLU A 13 -3.58 3.80 -14.46
C GLU A 13 -3.86 3.20 -13.07
N GLY A 14 -3.84 1.87 -12.98
CA GLY A 14 -3.97 1.17 -11.71
C GLY A 14 -2.83 1.52 -10.77
N PRO A 15 -2.91 1.12 -9.50
CA PRO A 15 -1.86 1.43 -8.54
C PRO A 15 -0.53 0.78 -8.95
N THR A 16 0.55 1.50 -8.71
CA THR A 16 1.92 1.04 -8.91
C THR A 16 2.26 -0.01 -7.85
N PHE A 17 2.78 -1.15 -8.30
CA PHE A 17 3.19 -2.24 -7.43
C PHE A 17 4.70 -2.50 -7.58
N PRO A 18 5.54 -1.86 -6.74
CA PRO A 18 6.95 -2.20 -6.66
C PRO A 18 7.14 -3.69 -6.36
N ARG A 19 8.24 -4.27 -6.85
CA ARG A 19 8.51 -5.70 -6.66
C ARG A 19 8.73 -6.00 -5.17
N ALA A 20 7.86 -6.83 -4.63
CA ALA A 20 7.98 -7.35 -3.28
C ALA A 20 9.16 -8.35 -3.16
N ARG A 21 9.73 -8.46 -1.96
CA ARG A 21 10.79 -9.42 -1.63
C ARG A 21 10.18 -10.78 -1.28
N GLY A 22 10.70 -11.87 -1.85
CA GLY A 22 10.31 -13.24 -1.50
C GLY A 22 9.78 -14.06 -2.67
N GLU A 23 9.47 -15.33 -2.40
CA GLU A 23 9.12 -16.32 -3.43
C GLU A 23 7.61 -16.44 -3.69
N ARG A 24 6.78 -16.11 -2.69
CA ARG A 24 5.32 -16.23 -2.77
C ARG A 24 4.61 -15.13 -1.97
N CYS A 25 3.47 -14.66 -2.49
CA CYS A 25 2.55 -13.80 -1.75
C CYS A 25 1.89 -14.57 -0.59
N VAL A 26 1.55 -13.86 0.49
CA VAL A 26 0.88 -14.46 1.66
C VAL A 26 -0.50 -15.05 1.33
N GLU A 27 -1.15 -14.55 0.28
CA GLU A 27 -2.40 -15.03 -0.30
C GLU A 27 -2.43 -14.73 -1.82
N PRO A 28 -3.35 -15.31 -2.60
CA PRO A 28 -3.53 -14.94 -4.01
C PRO A 28 -3.84 -13.44 -4.19
N VAL A 29 -3.36 -12.83 -5.27
CA VAL A 29 -3.52 -11.37 -5.53
C VAL A 29 -4.99 -10.92 -5.47
N GLY A 30 -5.90 -11.69 -6.06
CA GLY A 30 -7.33 -11.38 -6.03
C GLY A 30 -7.93 -11.39 -4.61
N VAL A 31 -7.40 -12.25 -3.72
CA VAL A 31 -7.80 -12.29 -2.30
C VAL A 31 -7.27 -11.06 -1.58
N MET A 32 -5.98 -10.74 -1.76
CA MET A 32 -5.38 -9.55 -1.12
C MET A 32 -6.09 -8.26 -1.52
N ARG A 33 -6.45 -8.09 -2.79
CA ARG A 33 -7.19 -6.89 -3.24
C ARG A 33 -8.53 -6.69 -2.53
N ARG A 34 -9.23 -7.79 -2.18
CA ARG A 34 -10.55 -7.74 -1.56
C ARG A 34 -10.53 -7.74 -0.03
N ALA A 35 -9.60 -8.48 0.57
CA ALA A 35 -9.64 -8.82 2.00
C ALA A 35 -8.41 -8.35 2.80
N HIS A 36 -7.43 -7.65 2.20
CA HIS A 36 -6.22 -7.24 2.95
C HIS A 36 -6.53 -6.41 4.20
N PHE A 37 -7.54 -5.54 4.14
CA PHE A 37 -7.93 -4.69 5.28
C PHE A 37 -8.51 -5.54 6.43
N GLU A 38 -9.27 -6.60 6.12
CA GLU A 38 -9.84 -7.50 7.12
C GLU A 38 -8.74 -8.26 7.86
N PHE A 39 -7.76 -8.77 7.12
CA PHE A 39 -6.61 -9.47 7.72
C PHE A 39 -5.81 -8.55 8.64
N LEU A 40 -5.54 -7.31 8.21
CA LEU A 40 -4.82 -6.33 9.01
C LEU A 40 -5.63 -5.88 10.23
N ASN A 41 -6.94 -5.66 10.09
CA ASN A 41 -7.82 -5.28 11.20
C ASN A 41 -7.89 -6.39 12.25
N HIS A 42 -8.13 -7.63 11.81
CA HIS A 42 -8.17 -8.78 12.71
C HIS A 42 -6.84 -8.94 13.45
N HIS A 43 -5.71 -8.91 12.73
CA HIS A 43 -4.40 -9.03 13.37
C HIS A 43 -4.09 -7.83 14.29
N GLY A 44 -4.50 -6.63 13.92
CA GLY A 44 -4.39 -5.43 14.75
C GLY A 44 -5.15 -5.58 16.07
N GLN A 45 -6.38 -6.10 16.03
CA GLN A 45 -7.14 -6.42 17.23
C GLN A 45 -6.43 -7.45 18.11
N GLN A 46 -5.90 -8.54 17.52
CA GLN A 46 -5.10 -9.52 18.28
C GLN A 46 -3.82 -8.90 18.88
N THR A 47 -3.22 -7.94 18.19
CA THR A 47 -2.05 -7.20 18.68
C THR A 47 -2.42 -6.39 19.93
N VAL A 48 -3.53 -5.64 19.87
CA VAL A 48 -3.95 -4.76 20.97
C VAL A 48 -4.47 -5.57 22.17
N GLU A 49 -5.35 -6.53 21.93
CA GLU A 49 -6.01 -7.29 23.01
C GLU A 49 -5.10 -8.34 23.64
N ARG A 50 -4.21 -8.95 22.85
CA ARG A 50 -3.46 -10.15 23.25
C ARG A 50 -1.95 -10.03 23.07
N GLY A 51 -1.46 -8.90 22.56
CA GLY A 51 -0.03 -8.69 22.35
C GLY A 51 0.58 -9.51 21.20
N VAL A 52 -0.24 -10.14 20.34
CA VAL A 52 0.25 -10.98 19.24
C VAL A 52 0.76 -10.10 18.10
N ARG A 53 2.09 -10.02 17.91
CA ARG A 53 2.73 -9.17 16.88
C ARG A 53 3.25 -9.93 15.65
N THR A 54 3.12 -11.26 15.65
CA THR A 54 3.64 -12.14 14.61
C THR A 54 2.51 -12.97 14.01
N GLY A 55 2.67 -13.39 12.76
CA GLY A 55 1.68 -14.17 12.05
C GLY A 55 1.70 -13.91 10.55
N ARG A 56 0.97 -14.75 9.81
CA ARG A 56 0.91 -14.71 8.33
C ARG A 56 0.52 -13.32 7.80
N HIS A 57 -0.43 -12.66 8.46
CA HIS A 57 -0.96 -11.35 8.05
C HIS A 57 -0.51 -10.21 8.97
N SER A 58 0.66 -10.36 9.62
CA SER A 58 1.20 -9.30 10.47
C SER A 58 1.59 -8.07 9.65
N LEU A 59 1.27 -6.88 10.15
CA LEU A 59 1.64 -5.61 9.51
C LEU A 59 3.17 -5.51 9.31
N ALA A 60 3.93 -5.94 10.32
CA ALA A 60 5.38 -6.00 10.26
C ALA A 60 5.88 -6.97 9.16
N GLY A 61 5.21 -8.11 8.95
CA GLY A 61 5.52 -9.02 7.86
C GLY A 61 5.23 -8.42 6.48
N CYS A 62 4.11 -7.71 6.34
CA CYS A 62 3.77 -7.01 5.10
C CYS A 62 4.82 -5.94 4.74
N ILE A 63 5.18 -5.06 5.68
CA ILE A 63 6.25 -4.07 5.51
C ILE A 63 7.60 -4.78 5.29
N GLY A 64 7.79 -5.92 5.96
CA GLY A 64 8.87 -6.89 5.80
C GLY A 64 9.15 -7.31 4.34
N CYS A 65 8.10 -7.39 3.54
CA CYS A 65 8.13 -7.90 2.18
C CYS A 65 8.06 -6.77 1.15
N GLN A 66 7.22 -5.76 1.40
CA GLN A 66 6.87 -4.72 0.44
C GLN A 66 7.77 -3.48 0.48
N ARG A 67 8.56 -3.30 1.54
CA ARG A 67 9.45 -2.13 1.65
C ARG A 67 10.57 -2.17 0.61
N VAL A 68 10.89 -1.00 0.06
CA VAL A 68 12.01 -0.80 -0.87
C VAL A 68 13.09 0.08 -0.23
N CYS A 69 14.29 -0.01 -0.79
CA CYS A 69 15.37 0.93 -0.50
C CYS A 69 15.52 1.90 -1.67
N ASP A 70 16.01 3.10 -1.41
CA ASP A 70 16.44 4.01 -2.46
C ASP A 70 17.81 3.61 -3.04
N GLN A 71 18.33 4.45 -3.94
CA GLN A 71 19.64 4.25 -4.58
C GLN A 71 20.83 4.27 -3.60
N HIS A 72 20.65 4.84 -2.40
CA HIS A 72 21.66 4.91 -1.35
C HIS A 72 21.54 3.75 -0.34
N SER A 73 20.62 2.81 -0.59
CA SER A 73 20.27 1.70 0.31
C SER A 73 19.56 2.13 1.60
N ASP A 74 19.04 3.37 1.64
CA ASP A 74 18.24 3.85 2.76
C ASP A 74 16.78 3.39 2.64
N TRP A 75 16.13 3.17 3.77
CA TRP A 75 14.73 2.73 3.79
C TRP A 75 13.80 3.87 3.40
N VAL A 76 12.99 3.64 2.37
CA VAL A 76 11.94 4.59 1.98
C VAL A 76 10.71 4.40 2.88
N PRO A 77 10.13 5.47 3.45
CA PRO A 77 8.91 5.38 4.24
C PRO A 77 7.77 4.76 3.43
N VAL A 78 7.03 3.81 3.99
CA VAL A 78 5.92 3.12 3.28
C VAL A 78 4.79 4.05 2.84
N SER A 79 4.70 5.24 3.45
CA SER A 79 3.75 6.30 3.11
C SER A 79 4.29 7.30 2.09
N ALA A 80 5.50 7.11 1.57
CA ALA A 80 6.05 7.99 0.54
C ALA A 80 5.36 7.73 -0.82
N PRO A 81 5.24 8.76 -1.67
CA PRO A 81 4.66 8.61 -3.01
C PRO A 81 5.31 7.49 -3.82
N GLY A 82 4.47 6.68 -4.48
CA GLY A 82 4.93 5.58 -5.35
C GLY A 82 5.34 4.30 -4.60
N GLN A 83 5.30 4.29 -3.26
CA GLN A 83 5.41 3.06 -2.48
C GLN A 83 4.12 2.23 -2.60
N PHE A 84 4.23 0.92 -2.40
CA PHE A 84 3.10 -0.02 -2.56
C PHE A 84 1.85 0.41 -1.76
N CYS A 85 2.03 0.73 -0.48
CA CYS A 85 0.95 1.09 0.42
C CYS A 85 0.30 2.42 0.00
N ASP A 86 1.11 3.44 -0.25
CA ASP A 86 0.65 4.76 -0.69
C ASP A 86 -0.09 4.70 -2.03
N SER A 87 0.48 4.02 -3.02
CA SER A 87 -0.11 3.94 -4.35
C SER A 87 -1.46 3.21 -4.36
N CYS A 88 -1.57 2.08 -3.67
CA CYS A 88 -2.81 1.33 -3.59
C CYS A 88 -3.90 2.11 -2.83
N HIS A 89 -3.54 2.76 -1.73
CA HIS A 89 -4.50 3.50 -0.91
C HIS A 89 -4.93 4.82 -1.55
N THR A 90 -4.04 5.48 -2.28
CA THR A 90 -4.38 6.62 -3.13
C THR A 90 -5.38 6.19 -4.22
N TYR A 91 -5.08 5.11 -4.94
CA TYR A 91 -5.99 4.58 -5.97
C TYR A 91 -7.37 4.18 -5.41
N ALA A 92 -7.40 3.57 -4.22
CA ALA A 92 -8.62 3.15 -3.56
C ALA A 92 -9.34 4.30 -2.82
N ALA A 93 -8.78 5.51 -2.80
CA ALA A 93 -9.25 6.63 -1.99
C ALA A 93 -9.42 6.30 -0.49
N VAL A 94 -8.53 5.47 0.05
CA VAL A 94 -8.53 5.03 1.46
C VAL A 94 -7.46 5.78 2.24
N ARG A 95 -7.82 6.27 3.44
CA ARG A 95 -6.88 6.86 4.39
C ARG A 95 -6.56 5.86 5.49
N ILE A 96 -5.28 5.73 5.85
CA ILE A 96 -4.85 4.91 7.00
C ILE A 96 -4.87 5.77 8.25
N ASP A 97 -5.73 5.42 9.20
CA ASP A 97 -5.90 6.18 10.44
C ASP A 97 -4.69 6.07 11.38
N CYS A 98 -3.91 4.98 11.32
CA CYS A 98 -2.68 4.86 12.12
C CYS A 98 -1.68 6.00 11.82
N PHE A 99 -1.58 6.37 10.54
CA PHE A 99 -0.79 7.51 10.08
C PHE A 99 -1.59 8.81 10.08
N SER A 100 -2.71 8.90 10.78
CA SER A 100 -3.29 10.20 11.13
C SER A 100 -2.58 10.79 12.35
N CYS A 101 -2.19 9.92 13.30
CA CYS A 101 -1.48 10.29 14.53
C CYS A 101 0.02 9.95 14.48
N HIS A 102 0.43 8.81 13.91
CA HIS A 102 1.85 8.42 13.80
C HIS A 102 2.46 8.86 12.47
N ARG A 103 2.45 10.18 12.23
CA ARG A 103 3.00 10.77 10.99
C ARG A 103 4.46 11.16 11.15
N ALA A 104 5.23 10.98 10.07
CA ALA A 104 6.54 11.61 9.94
C ALA A 104 6.43 13.10 9.60
N VAL A 105 5.32 13.55 9.00
CA VAL A 105 5.09 14.94 8.54
C VAL A 105 3.66 15.40 8.91
N PRO A 106 3.45 16.63 9.41
CA PRO A 106 2.12 17.16 9.78
C PRO A 106 1.09 17.20 8.63
N GLU A 107 -0.21 17.16 8.95
CA GLU A 107 -1.31 17.16 7.96
C GLU A 107 -1.32 18.42 7.08
N ALA A 108 -1.01 19.57 7.66
CA ALA A 108 -1.08 20.87 6.99
C ALA A 108 -0.11 20.98 5.79
N ASP A 109 0.92 20.12 5.77
CA ASP A 109 1.98 20.16 4.76
C ASP A 109 1.74 19.17 3.61
N ARG A 110 0.64 18.39 3.67
CA ARG A 110 0.20 17.56 2.55
C ARG A 110 -0.58 18.47 1.59
N VAL A 111 0.13 19.06 0.64
CA VAL A 111 -0.50 19.56 -0.59
C VAL A 111 -1.31 18.41 -1.15
N MET A 112 -2.64 18.53 -1.10
CA MET A 112 -3.59 17.61 -1.74
C MET A 112 -3.29 17.63 -3.24
N GLY A 113 -2.40 16.72 -3.67
CA GLY A 113 -2.18 16.42 -5.07
C GLY A 113 -3.47 15.86 -5.64
N ASN A 114 -4.09 16.65 -6.50
CA ASN A 114 -5.17 16.28 -7.40
C ASN A 114 -4.66 15.26 -8.43
#